data_AF-A0A645DQK4-F1
#
_entry.id   AF-A0A645DQK4-F1
#
_cell.length_a   1.000
_cell.length_b   1.000
_cell.length_c   1.000
_cell.angle_alpha   90.00
_cell.angle_beta   90.00
_cell.angle_gamma   90.00
#
_symmetry.space_group_name_H-M   'P 1'
#
loop_
_entity.id
_entity.type
_entity.pdbx_description
1 polymer ?
#
loop_
_entity_poly.entity_id
_entity_poly.type
_entity_poly.pdbx_seq_one_letter_code
_entity_poly.pdbx_strand_id
1 'polypeptide(L)'
;MNAYLDEEGSYTLELSPESMDYLLTATFTLLMDEGEGILYSLGEDDELEIDEESGTIRDAFAGKWTALPDGQLLSLYLLEQSGEYNLYSAPVKLNGRETNLRILYDWDKEAFRVIGGWDGLGENGASGKEIIKIMPGDSIVPLYEAYDEESGEYLGMEEGEAYAAQDGFTIEYMQLPAAGYYYSFTLTDLFGLETYTDFALFEVDEQGEIWFDAQ
;
A
#
# COMPACT_ATOMS: atom_id res chain seq x y z
N MET A 1 -1.63 -18.31 -14.39
CA MET A 1 -0.90 -17.05 -14.36
C MET A 1 0.58 -17.36 -14.30
N ASN A 2 1.43 -16.54 -14.90
CA ASN A 2 2.87 -16.68 -14.87
C ASN A 2 3.46 -15.30 -14.52
N ALA A 3 4.20 -15.21 -13.41
CA ALA A 3 4.84 -13.99 -12.97
C ALA A 3 6.36 -14.13 -13.10
N TYR A 4 7.05 -13.08 -13.55
CA TYR A 4 8.51 -13.07 -13.68
C TYR A 4 9.05 -11.65 -13.54
N LEU A 5 10.28 -11.54 -13.03
CA LEU A 5 11.01 -10.27 -12.93
C LEU A 5 12.12 -10.27 -13.97
N ASP A 6 12.06 -9.36 -14.94
CA ASP A 6 13.04 -9.32 -16.03
C ASP A 6 14.34 -8.58 -15.67
N GLU A 7 15.31 -8.60 -16.59
CA GLU A 7 16.61 -7.94 -16.42
C GLU A 7 16.53 -6.40 -16.34
N GLU A 8 15.39 -5.80 -16.73
CA GLU A 8 15.15 -4.36 -16.66
C GLU A 8 14.46 -3.95 -15.35
N GLY A 9 14.10 -4.93 -14.51
CA GLY A 9 13.43 -4.70 -13.22
C GLY A 9 11.92 -4.56 -13.32
N SER A 10 11.34 -4.95 -14.46
CA SER A 10 9.89 -5.00 -14.60
C SER A 10 9.36 -6.32 -14.07
N TYR A 11 8.52 -6.26 -13.04
CA TYR A 11 7.75 -7.41 -12.62
C TYR A 11 6.52 -7.53 -13.52
N THR A 12 6.39 -8.66 -14.22
CA THR A 12 5.33 -8.88 -15.22
C THR A 12 4.50 -10.09 -14.85
N LEU A 13 3.19 -9.93 -14.90
CA LEU A 13 2.21 -11.01 -14.79
C LEU A 13 1.51 -11.23 -16.12
N GLU A 14 1.61 -12.46 -16.63
CA GLU A 14 0.88 -12.91 -17.82
C GLU A 14 -0.38 -13.66 -17.42
N LEU A 15 -1.52 -13.17 -17.93
CA LEU A 15 -2.83 -13.76 -17.79
C LEU A 15 -3.28 -14.38 -19.10
N SER A 16 -4.03 -15.49 -19.01
CA SER A 16 -4.73 -15.99 -20.19
C SER A 16 -5.86 -15.01 -20.55
N PRO A 17 -6.30 -14.96 -21.82
CA PRO A 17 -7.45 -14.15 -22.21
C PRO A 17 -8.70 -14.43 -21.35
N GLU A 18 -8.92 -15.71 -20.99
CA GLU A 18 -10.01 -16.11 -20.11
C GLU A 18 -9.87 -15.52 -18.70
N SER A 19 -8.66 -15.50 -18.11
CA SER A 19 -8.44 -14.87 -16.81
C SER A 19 -8.64 -13.35 -16.86
N MET A 20 -8.25 -12.71 -17.97
CA MET A 20 -8.45 -11.27 -18.15
C MET A 20 -9.93 -10.89 -18.23
N ASP A 21 -10.76 -11.72 -18.88
CA ASP A 21 -12.22 -11.52 -18.94
C ASP A 21 -12.91 -11.55 -17.56
N TYR A 22 -12.26 -12.16 -16.56
CA TYR A 22 -12.76 -12.24 -15.18
C TYR A 22 -12.07 -11.28 -14.22
N LEU A 23 -11.08 -10.52 -14.65
CA LEU A 23 -10.36 -9.57 -13.80
C LEU A 23 -11.28 -8.38 -13.48
N LEU A 24 -11.49 -8.11 -12.18
CA LEU A 24 -12.22 -6.93 -11.72
C LEU A 24 -11.25 -5.80 -11.41
N THR A 25 -10.22 -6.07 -10.61
CA THR A 25 -9.15 -5.12 -10.27
C THR A 25 -7.81 -5.83 -10.16
N ALA A 26 -6.74 -5.10 -10.43
CA ALA A 26 -5.38 -5.49 -10.10
C ALA A 26 -4.74 -4.40 -9.24
N THR A 27 -4.10 -4.81 -8.16
CA THR A 27 -3.25 -3.99 -7.29
C THR A 27 -1.92 -4.71 -7.10
N PHE A 28 -1.01 -4.10 -6.36
CA PHE A 28 0.12 -4.80 -5.78
C PHE A 28 0.14 -4.64 -4.27
N THR A 29 0.78 -5.57 -3.58
CA THR A 29 1.04 -5.55 -2.15
C THR A 29 2.53 -5.42 -1.91
N LEU A 30 2.91 -4.58 -0.94
CA LEU A 30 4.29 -4.32 -0.56
C LEU A 30 4.51 -4.65 0.92
N LEU A 31 5.48 -5.52 1.21
CA LEU A 31 5.97 -5.79 2.56
C LEU A 31 7.42 -5.32 2.69
N MET A 32 7.77 -4.71 3.80
CA MET A 32 9.13 -4.27 4.13
C MET A 32 9.79 -5.25 5.10
N ASP A 33 11.05 -5.58 4.84
CA ASP A 33 11.90 -6.42 5.67
C ASP A 33 13.16 -5.64 6.09
N GLU A 34 13.28 -5.39 7.39
CA GLU A 34 14.44 -4.71 7.97
C GLU A 34 15.56 -5.68 8.36
N GLY A 35 15.44 -6.99 8.05
CA GLY A 35 16.43 -8.03 8.32
C GLY A 35 16.35 -8.64 9.72
N GLU A 36 15.22 -8.44 10.42
CA GLU A 36 14.98 -8.93 11.79
C GLU A 36 14.03 -10.16 11.82
N GLY A 37 13.70 -10.73 10.65
CA GLY A 37 12.80 -11.89 10.53
C GLY A 37 11.32 -11.52 10.66
N ILE A 38 10.98 -10.23 10.52
CA ILE A 38 9.63 -9.69 10.60
C ILE A 38 9.36 -8.88 9.33
N LEU A 39 8.24 -9.17 8.68
CA LEU A 39 7.74 -8.42 7.53
C LEU A 39 6.67 -7.43 7.98
N TYR A 40 6.82 -6.16 7.60
CA TYR A 40 5.86 -5.10 7.87
C TYR A 40 5.05 -4.78 6.61
N SER A 41 3.73 -4.88 6.68
CA SER A 41 2.86 -4.52 5.56
C SER A 41 2.84 -3.01 5.35
N LEU A 42 3.31 -2.58 4.18
CA LEU A 42 3.10 -1.23 3.66
C LEU A 42 1.76 -1.11 2.92
N GLY A 43 1.08 -2.23 2.69
CA GLY A 43 -0.25 -2.29 2.12
C GLY A 43 -0.25 -2.44 0.60
N GLU A 44 -1.17 -1.78 -0.08
CA GLU A 44 -1.45 -1.97 -1.51
C GLU A 44 -1.69 -0.66 -2.27
N ASP A 45 -1.35 -0.69 -3.56
CA ASP A 45 -1.63 0.39 -4.52
C ASP A 45 -1.97 -0.18 -5.90
N ASP A 46 -2.51 0.64 -6.79
CA ASP A 46 -3.00 0.26 -8.13
C ASP A 46 -2.22 0.90 -9.28
N GLU A 47 -1.08 1.51 -8.99
CA GLU A 47 -0.18 2.11 -9.99
C GLU A 47 0.48 1.01 -10.82
N LEU A 48 -0.26 0.49 -11.80
CA LEU A 48 0.10 -0.65 -12.65
C LEU A 48 -0.10 -0.33 -14.13
N GLU A 49 0.77 -0.86 -14.98
CA GLU A 49 0.57 -0.89 -16.43
C GLU A 49 -0.19 -2.15 -16.83
N ILE A 50 -1.44 -1.99 -17.28
CA ILE A 50 -2.29 -3.10 -17.73
C ILE A 50 -2.49 -3.04 -19.24
N ASP A 51 -2.04 -4.08 -19.94
CA ASP A 51 -2.28 -4.30 -21.37
C ASP A 51 -3.28 -5.45 -21.55
N GLU A 52 -4.54 -5.09 -21.77
CA GLU A 52 -5.62 -6.03 -22.01
C GLU A 52 -5.46 -6.83 -23.32
N GLU A 53 -4.78 -6.29 -24.34
CA GLU A 53 -4.61 -6.97 -25.63
C GLU A 53 -3.59 -8.11 -25.53
N SER A 54 -2.46 -7.85 -24.87
CA SER A 54 -1.45 -8.88 -24.61
C SER A 54 -1.76 -9.75 -23.39
N GLY A 55 -2.68 -9.31 -22.53
CA GLY A 55 -3.02 -10.00 -21.29
C GLY A 55 -1.93 -9.84 -20.22
N THR A 56 -1.26 -8.69 -20.17
CA THR A 56 -0.13 -8.47 -19.25
C THR A 56 -0.40 -7.34 -18.26
N ILE A 57 0.06 -7.53 -17.02
CA ILE A 57 0.08 -6.54 -15.95
C ILE A 57 1.53 -6.35 -15.55
N ARG A 58 2.00 -5.11 -15.42
CA ARG A 58 3.41 -4.81 -15.17
C ARG A 58 3.57 -3.65 -14.19
N ASP A 59 4.64 -3.71 -13.43
CA ASP A 59 5.18 -2.54 -12.72
C ASP A 59 6.72 -2.58 -12.77
N ALA A 60 7.31 -1.39 -12.79
CA ALA A 60 8.74 -1.17 -12.60
C ALA A 60 8.90 -0.49 -11.24
N PHE A 61 8.93 -1.30 -10.18
CA PHE A 61 8.97 -0.86 -8.79
C PHE A 61 9.91 0.34 -8.61
N ALA A 62 9.33 1.51 -8.33
CA ALA A 62 10.05 2.79 -8.36
C ALA A 62 10.84 3.09 -7.07
N GLY A 63 10.79 2.19 -6.09
CA GLY A 63 11.47 2.37 -4.79
C GLY A 63 10.88 3.51 -3.97
N LYS A 64 9.59 3.82 -4.16
CA LYS A 64 8.90 4.88 -3.44
C LYS A 64 7.63 4.34 -2.80
N TRP A 65 7.28 4.92 -1.67
CA TRP A 65 6.03 4.63 -1.00
C TRP A 65 5.48 5.87 -0.32
N THR A 66 4.20 5.82 0.05
CA THR A 66 3.56 6.95 0.69
C THR A 66 4.07 7.15 2.12
N ALA A 67 4.32 8.41 2.47
CA ALA A 67 4.85 8.79 3.77
C ALA A 67 4.23 10.07 4.31
N LEU A 68 4.24 10.19 5.64
CA LEU A 68 4.02 11.44 6.35
C LEU A 68 5.14 12.45 6.05
N PRO A 69 4.93 13.75 6.31
CA PRO A 69 5.93 14.80 6.01
C PRO A 69 7.29 14.65 6.71
N ASP A 70 7.38 13.85 7.77
CA ASP A 70 8.63 13.52 8.46
C ASP A 70 9.37 12.31 7.87
N GLY A 71 8.84 11.73 6.79
CA GLY A 71 9.43 10.58 6.09
C GLY A 71 8.98 9.23 6.60
N GLN A 72 8.11 9.18 7.63
CA GLN A 72 7.58 7.91 8.10
C GLN A 72 6.57 7.34 7.11
N LEU A 73 6.77 6.09 6.72
CA LEU A 73 5.88 5.41 5.79
C LEU A 73 4.46 5.27 6.36
N LEU A 74 3.47 5.12 5.48
CA LEU A 74 2.10 4.79 5.86
C LEU A 74 1.67 3.54 5.14
N SER A 75 1.07 2.60 5.88
CA SER A 75 0.36 1.50 5.24
C SER A 75 -0.89 2.03 4.55
N LEU A 76 -1.07 1.75 3.26
CA LEU A 76 -2.29 2.12 2.53
C LEU A 76 -3.07 0.88 2.11
N TYR A 77 -4.38 0.93 2.26
CA TYR A 77 -5.28 -0.13 1.79
C TYR A 77 -6.37 0.48 0.94
N LEU A 78 -6.55 -0.01 -0.29
CA LEU A 78 -7.46 0.55 -1.26
C LEU A 78 -8.89 0.19 -0.87
N LEU A 79 -9.77 1.21 -0.81
CA LEU A 79 -11.18 1.04 -0.44
C LEU A 79 -12.09 1.23 -1.64
N GLU A 80 -11.71 2.14 -2.52
CA GLU A 80 -12.48 2.51 -3.69
C GLU A 80 -11.52 2.97 -4.78
N GLN A 81 -11.69 2.39 -5.96
CA GLN A 81 -11.00 2.77 -7.18
C GLN A 81 -12.02 3.38 -8.14
N SER A 82 -11.65 4.50 -8.76
CA SER A 82 -12.47 5.12 -9.80
C SER A 82 -11.57 5.84 -10.81
N GLY A 83 -12.12 6.23 -11.95
CA GLY A 83 -11.37 6.99 -12.95
C GLY A 83 -11.05 8.45 -12.56
N GLU A 84 -11.56 8.93 -11.41
CA GLU A 84 -11.31 10.31 -10.93
C GLU A 84 -10.45 10.35 -9.66
N TYR A 85 -10.58 9.34 -8.80
CA TYR A 85 -9.82 9.24 -7.57
C TYR A 85 -9.73 7.81 -7.06
N ASN A 86 -8.73 7.58 -6.21
CA ASN A 86 -8.66 6.44 -5.31
C ASN A 86 -8.89 6.87 -3.87
N LEU A 87 -9.53 6.01 -3.08
CA LEU A 87 -9.74 6.21 -1.65
C LEU A 87 -9.03 5.11 -0.87
N TYR A 88 -8.16 5.50 0.05
CA TYR A 88 -7.38 4.59 0.88
C TYR A 88 -7.72 4.72 2.37
N SER A 89 -7.45 3.63 3.08
CA SER A 89 -7.37 3.54 4.54
C SER A 89 -5.92 3.46 4.97
N ALA A 90 -5.52 4.20 6.00
CA ALA A 90 -4.23 4.00 6.65
C ALA A 90 -4.41 3.82 8.16
N PRO A 91 -4.09 2.66 8.75
CA PRO A 91 -4.24 2.43 10.18
C PRO A 91 -3.24 3.30 10.97
N VAL A 92 -3.73 4.02 11.98
CA VAL A 92 -2.93 4.91 12.82
C VAL A 92 -3.44 4.95 14.25
N LYS A 93 -2.62 5.39 15.20
CA LYS A 93 -3.10 5.98 16.47
C LYS A 93 -3.17 7.50 16.33
N LEU A 94 -4.38 8.04 16.37
CA LEU A 94 -4.63 9.47 16.43
C LEU A 94 -4.82 9.87 17.90
N ASN A 95 -3.89 10.65 18.44
CA ASN A 95 -3.87 11.05 19.86
C ASN A 95 -3.97 9.86 20.83
N GLY A 96 -3.31 8.74 20.50
CA GLY A 96 -3.28 7.52 21.31
C GLY A 96 -4.49 6.61 21.17
N ARG A 97 -5.43 6.92 20.28
CA ARG A 97 -6.57 6.05 19.94
C ARG A 97 -6.42 5.51 18.52
N GLU A 98 -6.51 4.19 18.38
CA GLU A 98 -6.53 3.53 17.08
C GLU A 98 -7.72 4.00 16.24
N THR A 99 -7.43 4.32 14.98
CA THR A 99 -8.38 4.74 13.96
C THR A 99 -7.74 4.50 12.58
N ASN A 100 -8.41 4.90 11.51
CA ASN A 100 -7.83 4.92 10.18
C ASN A 100 -7.84 6.33 9.61
N LEU A 101 -6.76 6.77 8.99
CA LEU A 101 -6.85 7.91 8.08
C LEU A 101 -7.65 7.50 6.85
N ARG A 102 -8.53 8.39 6.41
CA ARG A 102 -9.13 8.37 5.08
C ARG A 102 -8.33 9.30 4.19
N ILE A 103 -7.81 8.76 3.10
CA ILE A 103 -6.88 9.44 2.22
C ILE A 103 -7.42 9.31 0.81
N LEU A 104 -7.48 10.42 0.08
CA LEU A 104 -7.90 10.44 -1.32
C LEU A 104 -6.69 10.75 -2.19
N TYR A 105 -6.48 9.99 -3.26
CA TYR A 105 -5.58 10.36 -4.34
C TYR A 105 -6.40 10.88 -5.52
N ASP A 106 -6.12 12.09 -5.98
CA ASP A 106 -6.84 12.76 -7.06
C ASP A 106 -6.04 12.61 -8.37
N TRP A 107 -6.57 11.86 -9.33
CA TRP A 107 -5.87 11.54 -10.58
C TRP A 107 -5.67 12.75 -11.51
N ASP A 108 -6.51 13.79 -11.43
CA ASP A 108 -6.32 15.03 -12.22
C ASP A 108 -5.21 15.90 -11.63
N LYS A 109 -5.03 15.85 -10.31
CA LYS A 109 -4.01 16.64 -9.61
C LYS A 109 -2.70 15.89 -9.35
N GLU A 110 -2.69 14.57 -9.52
CA GLU A 110 -1.59 13.69 -9.13
C GLU A 110 -1.16 13.95 -7.68
N ALA A 111 -2.14 14.05 -6.77
CA ALA A 111 -1.87 14.49 -5.40
C ALA A 111 -2.79 13.83 -4.37
N PHE A 112 -2.20 13.50 -3.22
CA PHE A 112 -2.93 13.02 -2.06
C PHE A 112 -3.61 14.14 -1.30
N ARG A 113 -4.68 13.76 -0.60
CA ARG A 113 -5.38 14.57 0.39
C ARG A 113 -5.82 13.71 1.56
N VAL A 114 -5.32 14.05 2.76
CA VAL A 114 -5.85 13.49 4.00
C VAL A 114 -7.22 14.10 4.30
N ILE A 115 -8.26 13.28 4.37
CA ILE A 115 -9.64 13.69 4.68
C ILE A 115 -9.82 13.84 6.20
N GLY A 116 -9.27 12.91 6.97
CA GLY A 116 -9.34 12.86 8.43
C GLY A 116 -9.34 11.42 8.95
N GLY A 117 -9.51 11.23 10.26
CA GLY A 117 -9.67 9.91 10.87
C GLY A 117 -11.08 9.34 10.65
N TRP A 118 -11.21 8.03 10.62
CA TRP A 118 -12.47 7.32 10.43
C TRP A 118 -12.45 5.92 11.06
N ASP A 119 -13.43 5.65 11.93
CA ASP A 119 -13.51 4.42 12.74
C ASP A 119 -14.44 3.34 12.16
N GLY A 120 -15.00 3.52 10.96
CA GLY A 120 -15.94 2.54 10.44
C GLY A 120 -17.42 2.84 10.67
N LEU A 121 -18.22 1.80 10.38
CA LEU A 121 -19.58 1.68 10.86
C LEU A 121 -19.52 1.10 12.28
N GLY A 122 -20.19 1.71 13.27
CA GLY A 122 -20.23 1.17 14.62
C GLY A 122 -20.99 -0.16 14.69
N GLU A 123 -20.73 -0.97 15.73
CA GLU A 123 -21.27 -2.33 15.95
C GLU A 123 -22.81 -2.47 15.81
N ASN A 124 -23.55 -1.37 15.96
CA ASN A 124 -25.02 -1.35 15.87
C ASN A 124 -25.55 -0.99 14.47
N GLY A 125 -24.70 -0.89 13.44
CA GLY A 125 -25.06 -0.33 12.12
C GLY A 125 -25.37 1.17 12.15
N ALA A 126 -25.26 1.81 13.33
CA ALA A 126 -25.21 3.26 13.46
C ALA A 126 -23.82 3.69 13.01
N SER A 127 -23.77 4.28 11.81
CA SER A 127 -22.52 4.74 11.22
C SER A 127 -21.87 5.78 12.13
N GLY A 128 -20.59 5.58 12.47
CA GLY A 128 -19.70 6.68 12.81
C GLY A 128 -19.45 7.48 11.54
N LYS A 129 -20.47 8.21 11.07
CA LYS A 129 -20.38 9.03 9.83
C LYS A 129 -19.41 10.21 9.98
N GLU A 130 -18.93 10.46 11.18
CA GLU A 130 -18.15 11.63 11.48
C GLU A 130 -16.68 11.34 11.19
N ILE A 131 -16.21 11.95 10.10
CA ILE A 131 -14.78 12.14 9.88
C ILE A 131 -14.22 12.89 11.10
N ILE A 132 -13.25 12.27 11.78
CA ILE A 132 -12.48 12.89 12.84
C ILE A 132 -11.54 13.90 12.19
N LYS A 133 -11.85 15.18 12.34
CA LYS A 133 -11.00 16.23 11.81
C LYS A 133 -9.65 16.23 12.56
N ILE A 134 -8.57 16.15 11.81
CA ILE A 134 -7.21 16.30 12.33
C ILE A 134 -6.91 17.79 12.46
N MET A 135 -6.44 18.17 13.64
CA MET A 135 -6.07 19.53 13.99
C MET A 135 -4.54 19.65 14.09
N PRO A 136 -3.97 20.84 13.82
CA PRO A 136 -2.55 21.06 14.04
C PRO A 136 -2.15 20.74 15.48
N GLY A 137 -1.10 19.93 15.65
CA GLY A 137 -0.62 19.43 16.93
C GLY A 137 -1.20 18.09 17.36
N ASP A 138 -2.18 17.52 16.64
CA ASP A 138 -2.59 16.14 16.85
C ASP A 138 -1.43 15.19 16.57
N SER A 139 -1.29 14.15 17.41
CA SER A 139 -0.29 13.11 17.26
C SER A 139 -0.83 12.01 16.35
N ILE A 140 -0.11 11.71 15.28
CA ILE A 140 -0.38 10.60 14.36
C ILE A 140 0.77 9.60 14.49
N VAL A 141 0.45 8.36 14.81
CA VAL A 141 1.43 7.26 14.85
C VAL A 141 0.98 6.21 13.83
N PRO A 142 1.75 5.95 12.74
CA PRO A 142 1.48 4.86 11.82
C PRO A 142 1.40 3.51 12.53
N LEU A 143 0.56 2.61 12.03
CA LEU A 143 0.47 1.23 12.49
C LEU A 143 0.73 0.30 11.31
N TYR A 144 1.54 -0.74 11.53
CA TYR A 144 1.89 -1.71 10.49
C TYR A 144 1.49 -3.10 10.93
N GLU A 145 0.83 -3.85 10.05
CA GLU A 145 0.65 -5.29 10.28
C GLU A 145 2.02 -5.97 10.18
N ALA A 146 2.40 -6.72 11.21
CA ALA A 146 3.65 -7.45 11.27
C ALA A 146 3.41 -8.95 11.08
N TYR A 147 4.29 -9.61 10.33
CA TYR A 147 4.24 -11.03 10.05
C TYR A 147 5.61 -11.68 10.29
N ASP A 148 5.61 -12.91 10.76
CA ASP A 148 6.83 -13.73 10.82
C ASP A 148 7.27 -14.11 9.41
N GLU A 149 8.51 -13.81 9.04
CA GLU A 149 9.03 -14.00 7.67
C GLU A 149 9.00 -15.47 7.23
N GLU A 150 9.35 -16.41 8.13
CA GLU A 150 9.47 -17.83 7.78
C GLU A 150 8.10 -18.52 7.68
N SER A 151 7.20 -18.23 8.61
CA SER A 151 5.92 -18.92 8.73
C SER A 151 4.73 -18.17 8.11
N GLY A 152 4.86 -16.87 7.88
CA GLY A 152 3.78 -15.98 7.47
C GLY A 152 2.72 -15.76 8.57
N GLU A 153 3.01 -16.10 9.83
CA GLU A 153 2.07 -15.90 10.94
C GLU A 153 1.92 -14.40 11.24
N TYR A 154 0.68 -13.94 11.38
CA TYR A 154 0.38 -12.58 11.83
C TYR A 154 0.77 -12.36 13.29
N LEU A 155 1.64 -11.39 13.55
CA LEU A 155 2.22 -11.10 14.86
C LEU A 155 1.50 -9.96 15.60
N GLY A 156 0.75 -9.11 14.89
CA GLY A 156 0.04 -7.97 15.47
C GLY A 156 0.29 -6.67 14.71
N MET A 157 -0.10 -5.56 15.34
CA MET A 157 0.19 -4.22 14.84
C MET A 157 1.41 -3.66 15.56
N GLU A 158 2.41 -3.20 14.81
CA GLU A 158 3.58 -2.48 15.32
C GLU A 158 3.41 -0.97 15.11
N GLU A 159 3.91 -0.18 16.05
CA GLU A 159 3.79 1.29 16.04
C GLU A 159 5.02 1.94 15.40
N GLY A 160 4.78 2.94 14.55
CA GLY A 160 5.82 3.89 14.15
C GLY A 160 6.10 4.94 15.24
N GLU A 161 6.69 6.06 14.83
CA GLU A 161 6.94 7.22 15.69
C GLU A 161 5.83 8.27 15.57
N ALA A 162 5.71 9.11 16.59
CA ALA A 162 4.69 10.15 16.63
C ALA A 162 5.04 11.34 15.73
N TYR A 163 4.23 11.56 14.69
CA TYR A 163 4.20 12.77 13.89
C TYR A 163 3.21 13.79 14.46
N ALA A 164 3.64 15.03 14.66
CA ALA A 164 2.76 16.13 15.06
C ALA A 164 2.18 16.84 13.83
N ALA A 165 0.88 16.66 13.58
CA ALA A 165 0.18 17.19 12.42
C ALA A 165 0.38 18.71 12.27
N GLN A 166 0.76 19.15 11.07
CA GLN A 166 0.83 20.56 10.71
C GLN A 166 -0.48 21.02 10.05
N ASP A 167 -0.73 22.34 10.01
CA ASP A 167 -1.88 22.85 9.27
C ASP A 167 -1.75 22.55 7.78
N GLY A 168 -2.78 21.91 7.21
CA GLY A 168 -2.82 21.54 5.79
C GLY A 168 -1.77 20.52 5.36
N PHE A 169 -1.22 19.72 6.29
CA PHE A 169 -0.29 18.66 5.91
C PHE A 169 -0.94 17.68 4.92
N THR A 170 -0.09 17.07 4.09
CA THR A 170 -0.48 15.97 3.19
C THR A 170 0.53 14.84 3.32
N ILE A 171 0.30 13.77 2.58
CA ILE A 171 1.25 12.66 2.39
C ILE A 171 1.78 12.73 0.96
N GLU A 172 2.95 12.16 0.72
CA GLU A 172 3.59 12.14 -0.59
C GLU A 172 4.30 10.81 -0.81
N TYR A 173 4.53 10.44 -2.07
CA TYR A 173 5.47 9.37 -2.38
C TYR A 173 6.90 9.83 -2.06
N MET A 174 7.54 9.15 -1.12
CA MET A 174 8.93 9.38 -0.72
C MET A 174 9.78 8.17 -1.05
N GLN A 175 11.09 8.40 -1.21
CA GLN A 175 12.06 7.33 -1.40
C GLN A 175 12.00 6.37 -0.21
N LEU A 176 11.90 5.07 -0.49
CA LEU A 176 11.95 4.04 0.52
C LEU A 176 13.30 4.02 1.24
N PRO A 177 13.33 3.73 2.56
CA PRO A 177 14.58 3.52 3.29
C PRO A 177 15.30 2.27 2.81
N ALA A 178 16.54 2.09 3.27
CA ALA A 178 17.31 0.90 2.95
C ALA A 178 16.72 -0.32 3.66
N ALA A 179 16.20 -1.28 2.88
CA ALA A 179 15.55 -2.49 3.36
C ALA A 179 15.26 -3.45 2.18
N GLY A 180 14.84 -4.67 2.52
CA GLY A 180 14.23 -5.60 1.57
C GLY A 180 12.74 -5.27 1.39
N TYR A 181 12.23 -5.47 0.19
CA TYR A 181 10.86 -5.19 -0.20
C TYR A 181 10.28 -6.35 -1.00
N TYR A 182 9.33 -7.04 -0.38
CA TYR A 182 8.58 -8.12 -1.01
C TYR A 182 7.37 -7.52 -1.73
N TYR A 183 7.36 -7.66 -3.06
CA TYR A 183 6.35 -7.13 -3.95
C TYR A 183 5.55 -8.27 -4.59
N SER A 184 4.22 -8.21 -4.54
CA SER A 184 3.35 -9.18 -5.21
C SER A 184 2.18 -8.48 -5.89
N PHE A 185 1.76 -8.95 -7.06
CA PHE A 185 0.46 -8.56 -7.61
C PHE A 185 -0.67 -9.22 -6.83
N THR A 186 -1.76 -8.48 -6.68
CA THR A 186 -3.01 -8.92 -6.06
C THR A 186 -4.13 -8.71 -7.07
N LEU A 187 -4.78 -9.81 -7.45
CA LEU A 187 -5.85 -9.81 -8.44
C LEU A 187 -7.17 -10.13 -7.77
N THR A 188 -8.17 -9.29 -8.01
CA THR A 188 -9.55 -9.55 -7.59
C THR A 188 -10.39 -9.87 -8.80
N ASP A 189 -11.09 -10.99 -8.78
CA ASP A 189 -11.99 -11.37 -9.87
C ASP A 189 -13.41 -10.79 -9.71
N LEU A 190 -14.26 -10.94 -10.76
CA LEU A 190 -15.66 -10.50 -10.75
C LEU A 190 -16.54 -11.15 -9.65
N PHE A 191 -16.05 -12.20 -8.98
CA PHE A 191 -16.72 -12.86 -7.85
C PHE A 191 -16.17 -12.40 -6.50
N GLY A 192 -15.17 -11.51 -6.49
CA GLY A 192 -14.51 -11.00 -5.30
C GLY A 192 -13.50 -11.98 -4.69
N LEU A 193 -13.00 -12.95 -5.47
CA LEU A 193 -11.90 -13.80 -5.04
C LEU A 193 -10.56 -13.11 -5.31
N GLU A 194 -9.74 -13.02 -4.27
CA GLU A 194 -8.38 -12.52 -4.37
C GLU A 194 -7.38 -13.63 -4.66
N THR A 195 -6.42 -13.35 -5.54
CA THR A 195 -5.27 -14.21 -5.79
C THR A 195 -4.00 -13.38 -5.84
N TYR A 196 -2.92 -13.94 -5.29
CA TYR A 196 -1.62 -13.30 -5.17
C TYR A 196 -0.61 -14.03 -6.05
N THR A 197 0.34 -13.30 -6.63
CA THR A 197 1.51 -13.91 -7.26
C THR A 197 2.52 -14.36 -6.19
N ASP A 198 3.56 -15.08 -6.62
CA ASP A 198 4.76 -15.20 -5.78
C ASP A 198 5.38 -13.80 -5.57
N PHE A 199 6.19 -13.65 -4.52
CA PHE A 199 6.85 -12.37 -4.25
C PHE A 199 8.11 -12.20 -5.12
N ALA A 200 8.24 -11.03 -5.72
CA ALA A 200 9.50 -10.49 -6.19
C ALA A 200 10.18 -9.75 -5.03
N LEU A 201 11.48 -9.98 -4.82
CA LEU A 201 12.26 -9.28 -3.81
C LEU A 201 13.08 -8.16 -4.46
N PHE A 202 12.88 -6.95 -3.96
CA PHE A 202 13.69 -5.78 -4.27
C PHE A 202 14.46 -5.34 -3.03
N GLU A 203 15.70 -4.93 -3.20
CA GLU A 203 16.55 -4.37 -2.16
C GLU A 203 16.77 -2.89 -2.46
N VAL A 204 16.48 -2.01 -1.51
CA VAL A 204 16.81 -0.59 -1.61
C VAL A 204 18.02 -0.31 -0.73
N ASP A 205 19.01 0.41 -1.25
CA ASP A 205 20.18 0.79 -0.46
C ASP A 205 20.07 2.18 0.19
N GLU A 206 21.08 2.58 0.96
CA GLU A 206 21.12 3.88 1.65
C GLU A 206 21.09 5.10 0.69
N GLN A 207 21.34 4.91 -0.60
CA GLN A 207 21.27 5.94 -1.63
C GLN A 207 19.91 5.94 -2.35
N GLY A 208 19.05 4.95 -2.08
CA GLY A 208 17.79 4.74 -2.78
C GLY A 208 17.96 3.99 -4.11
N GLU A 209 19.13 3.39 -4.38
CA GLU A 209 19.31 2.53 -5.54
C GLU A 209 18.63 1.18 -5.31
N ILE A 210 18.00 0.65 -6.36
CA ILE A 210 17.19 -0.57 -6.31
C ILE A 210 17.99 -1.73 -6.92
N TRP A 211 18.05 -2.83 -6.20
CA TRP A 211 18.71 -4.06 -6.60
C TRP A 211 17.71 -5.22 -6.57
N PHE A 212 17.84 -6.16 -7.49
CA PHE A 212 16.96 -7.32 -7.58
C PHE A 212 17.67 -8.43 -8.36
N ASP A 213 17.19 -9.66 -8.19
CA ASP A 213 17.59 -10.79 -9.01
C ASP A 213 16.45 -11.14 -9.97
N ALA A 214 16.74 -11.10 -11.28
CA ALA A 214 15.78 -11.52 -12.31
C ALA A 214 15.40 -13.00 -12.13
N GLN A 215 14.12 -13.33 -12.37
CA GLN A 215 13.52 -14.65 -12.15
C GLN A 215 12.95 -15.24 -13.43
#